data_AF-A0AAU2L772-F1
#
_entry.id   AF-A0AAU2L772-F1
#
_cell.length_a   1.000
_cell.length_b   1.000
_cell.length_c   1.000
_cell.angle_alpha   90.00
_cell.angle_beta   90.00
_cell.angle_gamma   90.00
#
_symmetry.space_group_name_H-M   'P 1'
#
loop_
_entity.id
_entity.type
_entity.pdbx_description
1 polymer ?
#
loop_
_entity_poly.entity_id
_entity_poly.type
_entity_poly.pdbx_seq_one_letter_code
_entity_poly.pdbx_strand_id
1 'polypeptide(L)'
;MNRKLAVGVLATGLFVAGAGVSFASANGNVQAAASWHKIPTLSSSGVKFKNGYYKFEAPGAKYGAFHWKGDLQDTSAGDGHNVYVQVKVEGYSWNRYNGKQKKTVHKDYYTYDGAARYTSDAWIRACRDRGSFHPDNCSVTKHYKR
;
A
#
# COMPACT_ATOMS: atom_id res chain seq x y z
N MET A 1 61.33 -13.57 -8.09
CA MET A 1 60.76 -12.20 -8.05
C MET A 1 59.39 -12.28 -7.38
N ASN A 2 59.26 -11.62 -6.23
CA ASN A 2 58.03 -11.57 -5.44
C ASN A 2 56.97 -10.67 -6.10
N ARG A 3 55.70 -11.06 -6.03
CA ARG A 3 54.57 -10.12 -5.99
C ARG A 3 53.38 -10.74 -5.28
N LYS A 4 53.32 -10.55 -3.97
CA LYS A 4 52.07 -10.56 -3.20
C LYS A 4 51.31 -9.29 -3.60
N LEU A 5 50.07 -9.43 -4.06
CA LEU A 5 49.15 -8.30 -4.18
C LEU A 5 48.12 -8.44 -3.07
N ALA A 6 48.32 -7.65 -2.01
CA ALA A 6 47.30 -7.31 -1.04
C ALA A 6 46.74 -5.94 -1.44
N VAL A 7 45.45 -5.88 -1.77
CA VAL A 7 44.62 -4.66 -1.87
C VAL A 7 43.18 -5.15 -1.64
N GLY A 8 42.34 -4.62 -0.76
CA GLY A 8 42.44 -3.51 0.17
C GLY A 8 41.02 -3.19 0.67
N VAL A 9 40.92 -2.96 1.97
CA VAL A 9 39.99 -2.05 2.67
C VAL A 9 38.49 -2.39 2.76
N LEU A 10 38.09 -2.47 4.04
CA LEU A 10 36.76 -2.47 4.65
C LEU A 10 35.90 -1.26 4.24
N ALA A 11 34.60 -1.48 4.04
CA ALA A 11 33.61 -0.42 4.21
C ALA A 11 32.41 -0.97 5.00
N THR A 12 32.49 -0.83 6.32
CA THR A 12 31.37 -0.89 7.25
C THR A 12 30.43 0.27 6.95
N GLY A 13 29.38 0.02 6.17
CA GLY A 13 28.28 0.96 5.97
C GLY A 13 27.19 0.72 7.02
N LEU A 14 27.29 1.35 8.18
CA LEU A 14 26.19 1.45 9.13
C LEU A 14 25.13 2.39 8.53
N PHE A 15 24.07 1.83 7.94
CA PHE A 15 22.96 2.63 7.47
C PHE A 15 22.03 2.94 8.65
N VAL A 16 22.07 4.18 9.10
CA VAL A 16 21.05 4.77 9.97
C VAL A 16 19.73 4.74 9.20
N ALA A 17 18.86 3.79 9.53
CA ALA A 17 17.51 3.70 8.99
C ALA A 17 16.63 4.82 9.60
N GLY A 18 16.83 6.05 9.13
CA GLY A 18 15.80 7.08 9.19
C GLY A 18 14.62 6.63 8.32
N ALA A 19 13.40 6.83 8.80
CA ALA A 19 12.17 6.31 8.18
C ALA A 19 12.08 6.63 6.67
N GLY A 20 12.32 5.61 5.84
CA GLY A 20 12.30 5.71 4.38
C GLY A 20 13.34 4.83 3.68
N VAL A 21 13.57 3.60 4.12
CA VAL A 21 14.57 2.71 3.50
C VAL A 21 13.99 2.02 2.26
N SER A 22 14.44 2.47 1.09
CA SER A 22 14.41 1.69 -0.15
C SER A 22 15.52 0.65 -0.07
N PHE A 23 15.20 -0.65 -0.11
CA PHE A 23 16.24 -1.66 -0.28
C PHE A 23 16.75 -1.58 -1.73
N ALA A 24 17.95 -1.05 -1.93
CA ALA A 24 18.69 -1.21 -3.18
C ALA A 24 19.25 -2.64 -3.21
N SER A 25 18.90 -3.41 -4.24
CA SER A 25 19.47 -4.72 -4.50
C SER A 25 20.94 -4.56 -4.92
N ALA A 26 21.85 -5.34 -4.34
CA ALA A 26 23.30 -5.28 -4.59
C ALA A 26 23.75 -5.70 -6.00
N ASN A 27 22.82 -5.92 -6.94
CA ASN A 27 23.11 -6.34 -8.31
C ASN A 27 22.72 -5.25 -9.31
N GLY A 28 23.50 -4.16 -9.38
CA GLY A 28 23.74 -3.30 -10.56
C GLY A 28 22.57 -2.66 -11.32
N ASN A 29 21.33 -3.04 -11.05
CA ASN A 29 20.13 -2.54 -11.70
C ASN A 29 19.46 -1.60 -10.70
N VAL A 30 19.78 -0.32 -10.82
CA VAL A 30 18.97 0.74 -10.22
C VAL A 30 17.65 0.84 -10.99
N GLN A 31 16.76 -0.15 -10.82
CA GLN A 31 15.35 0.15 -11.00
C GLN A 31 15.01 1.19 -9.94
N ALA A 32 14.52 2.36 -10.37
CA ALA A 32 13.91 3.32 -9.46
C ALA A 32 12.81 2.57 -8.69
N ALA A 33 13.13 2.11 -7.48
CA ALA A 33 12.18 1.49 -6.60
C ALA A 33 11.15 2.58 -6.30
N ALA A 34 9.94 2.45 -6.85
CA ALA A 34 8.87 3.40 -6.63
C ALA A 34 8.76 3.65 -5.12
N SER A 35 9.08 4.88 -4.72
CA SER A 35 9.17 5.24 -3.31
C SER A 35 7.79 5.18 -2.69
N TRP A 36 7.70 4.65 -1.48
CA TRP A 36 6.43 4.57 -0.77
C TRP A 36 5.95 5.96 -0.37
N HIS A 37 4.72 6.29 -0.74
CA HIS A 37 4.01 7.51 -0.35
C HIS A 37 3.03 7.20 0.78
N LYS A 38 2.79 8.17 1.66
CA LYS A 38 1.88 8.00 2.80
C LYS A 38 0.43 8.20 2.37
N ILE A 39 -0.44 7.29 2.79
CA ILE A 39 -1.89 7.48 2.75
C ILE A 39 -2.30 8.14 4.07
N PRO A 40 -2.97 9.30 4.06
CA PRO A 40 -3.53 9.87 5.28
C PRO A 40 -4.53 8.91 5.91
N THR A 41 -4.67 8.94 7.23
CA THR A 41 -5.66 8.12 7.93
C THR A 41 -7.05 8.34 7.32
N LEU A 42 -7.65 7.27 6.83
CA LEU A 42 -9.01 7.29 6.30
C LEU A 42 -9.94 6.84 7.42
N SER A 43 -10.81 7.72 7.89
CA SER A 43 -11.73 7.39 8.97
C SER A 43 -13.16 7.73 8.61
N SER A 44 -14.06 6.89 9.09
CA SER A 44 -15.48 7.20 9.21
C SER A 44 -16.03 6.57 10.48
N SER A 45 -17.34 6.71 10.75
CA SER A 45 -17.96 6.12 11.93
C SER A 45 -17.83 4.60 11.90
N GLY A 46 -17.10 4.04 12.88
CA GLY A 46 -16.87 2.60 13.03
C GLY A 46 -15.76 2.00 12.18
N VAL A 47 -15.08 2.78 11.32
CA VAL A 47 -13.95 2.29 10.51
C VAL A 47 -12.77 3.25 10.51
N LYS A 48 -11.55 2.71 10.62
CA LYS A 48 -10.32 3.48 10.46
C LYS A 48 -9.28 2.68 9.67
N PHE A 49 -8.77 3.24 8.59
CA PHE A 49 -7.58 2.77 7.90
C PHE A 49 -6.42 3.69 8.23
N LYS A 50 -5.38 3.15 8.88
CA LYS A 50 -4.24 3.89 9.41
C LYS A 50 -2.92 3.27 8.97
N ASN A 51 -1.82 3.97 9.22
CA ASN A 51 -0.46 3.51 8.83
C ASN A 51 -0.39 3.12 7.34
N GLY A 52 -1.15 3.84 6.52
CA GLY A 52 -1.31 3.50 5.11
C GLY A 52 -0.15 4.02 4.28
N TYR A 53 0.28 3.23 3.31
CA TYR A 53 1.27 3.59 2.31
C TYR A 53 0.83 3.10 0.93
N TYR A 54 1.21 3.82 -0.12
CA TYR A 54 1.00 3.39 -1.50
C TYR A 54 2.24 3.63 -2.36
N LYS A 55 2.33 2.93 -3.48
CA LYS A 55 3.21 3.24 -4.60
C LYS A 55 2.58 2.72 -5.90
N PHE A 56 3.01 3.28 -7.02
CA PHE A 56 2.71 2.71 -8.33
C PHE A 56 3.90 1.84 -8.77
N GLU A 57 3.66 0.57 -9.06
CA GLU A 57 4.73 -0.34 -9.47
C GLU A 57 5.29 0.04 -10.85
N ALA A 58 6.54 -0.33 -11.12
CA ALA A 58 7.17 -0.04 -12.41
C ALA A 58 6.41 -0.71 -13.57
N PRO A 59 6.42 -0.12 -14.79
CA PRO A 59 5.83 -0.76 -15.96
C PRO A 59 6.41 -2.15 -16.19
N GLY A 60 5.55 -3.16 -16.38
CA GLY A 60 5.97 -4.56 -16.54
C GLY A 60 6.30 -5.30 -15.24
N ALA A 61 6.46 -4.61 -14.11
CA ALA A 61 6.50 -5.22 -12.78
C ALA A 61 5.10 -5.23 -12.18
N LYS A 62 4.55 -6.42 -11.88
CA LYS A 62 3.22 -6.57 -11.26
C LYS A 62 2.14 -5.72 -11.96
N TYR A 63 2.18 -5.64 -13.30
CA TYR A 63 1.23 -4.89 -14.14
C TYR A 63 1.18 -3.36 -13.86
N GLY A 64 2.23 -2.77 -13.30
CA GLY A 64 2.24 -1.35 -12.95
C GLY A 64 1.18 -0.98 -11.91
N ALA A 65 0.80 -1.94 -11.06
CA ALA A 65 -0.28 -1.85 -10.10
C ALA A 65 -0.17 -0.66 -9.14
N PHE A 66 -1.32 -0.17 -8.69
CA PHE A 66 -1.42 0.57 -7.45
C PHE A 66 -1.25 -0.40 -6.27
N HIS A 67 -0.05 -0.41 -5.71
CA HIS A 67 0.28 -1.20 -4.54
C HIS A 67 0.04 -0.35 -3.30
N TRP A 68 -0.82 -0.84 -2.41
CA TRP A 68 -1.14 -0.17 -1.16
C TRP A 68 -1.10 -1.14 0.00
N LYS A 69 -0.75 -0.61 1.16
CA LYS A 69 -0.75 -1.35 2.42
C LYS A 69 -1.13 -0.47 3.58
N GLY A 70 -1.57 -1.08 4.68
CA GLY A 70 -1.91 -0.38 5.92
C GLY A 70 -2.81 -1.20 6.82
N ASP A 71 -3.19 -0.61 7.94
CA ASP A 71 -3.94 -1.28 8.99
C ASP A 71 -5.41 -0.87 8.93
N LEU A 72 -6.28 -1.83 8.62
CA LEU A 72 -7.72 -1.66 8.68
C LEU A 72 -8.23 -2.06 10.05
N GLN A 73 -8.82 -1.11 10.76
CA GLN A 73 -9.36 -1.25 12.10
C GLN A 73 -10.87 -1.07 12.09
N ASP A 74 -11.57 -2.06 12.63
CA ASP A 74 -12.92 -1.88 13.15
C ASP A 74 -12.84 -1.12 14.48
N THR A 75 -13.44 0.07 14.50
CA THR A 75 -13.43 0.95 15.69
C THR A 75 -14.70 0.85 16.52
N SER A 76 -15.68 0.08 16.08
CA SER A 76 -16.98 -0.10 16.75
C SER A 76 -17.25 -1.57 16.99
N ALA A 77 -16.43 -2.20 17.84
CA ALA A 77 -16.49 -3.64 18.09
C ALA A 77 -17.87 -4.18 18.52
N GLY A 78 -18.74 -3.36 19.10
CA GLY A 78 -20.05 -3.79 19.65
C GLY A 78 -21.22 -3.79 18.67
N ASP A 79 -21.04 -3.33 17.44
CA ASP A 79 -22.17 -3.02 16.55
C ASP A 79 -22.59 -4.17 15.60
N GLY A 80 -21.81 -5.26 15.55
CA GLY A 80 -22.10 -6.42 14.69
C GLY A 80 -21.72 -6.23 13.22
N HIS A 81 -21.06 -5.13 12.87
CA HIS A 81 -20.78 -4.74 11.49
C HIS A 81 -19.33 -4.99 11.10
N ASN A 82 -19.10 -5.38 9.84
CA ASN A 82 -17.73 -5.53 9.33
C ASN A 82 -17.24 -4.23 8.69
N VAL A 83 -15.92 -4.12 8.53
CA VAL A 83 -15.25 -3.01 7.85
C VAL A 83 -14.51 -3.51 6.62
N TYR A 84 -14.31 -2.64 5.64
CA TYR A 84 -13.57 -2.97 4.43
C TYR A 84 -12.88 -1.73 3.85
N VAL A 85 -11.84 -1.96 3.06
CA VAL A 85 -11.25 -0.94 2.18
C VAL A 85 -11.80 -1.16 0.78
N GLN A 86 -12.16 -0.09 0.10
CA GLN A 86 -12.49 -0.10 -1.31
C GLN A 86 -11.38 0.60 -2.10
N VAL A 87 -10.88 -0.08 -3.13
CA VAL A 87 -9.88 0.46 -4.05
C VAL A 87 -10.35 0.26 -5.48
N LYS A 88 -10.29 1.32 -6.29
CA LYS A 88 -10.48 1.23 -7.74
C LYS A 88 -9.29 1.84 -8.45
N VAL A 89 -9.09 1.41 -9.69
CA VAL A 89 -8.12 1.96 -10.63
C VAL A 89 -8.86 2.45 -11.87
N GLU A 90 -8.21 3.22 -12.74
CA GLU A 90 -8.86 3.70 -13.96
C GLU A 90 -9.46 2.54 -14.77
N GLY A 91 -10.61 2.76 -15.41
CA GLY A 91 -11.27 1.74 -16.23
C GLY A 91 -11.97 0.61 -15.47
N TYR A 92 -11.83 0.51 -14.13
CA TYR A 92 -12.37 -0.61 -13.34
C TYR A 92 -13.27 -0.18 -12.17
N SER A 93 -14.19 -1.08 -11.84
CA SER A 93 -15.09 -0.98 -10.68
C SER A 93 -14.32 -1.07 -9.35
N TRP A 94 -15.00 -0.71 -8.26
CA TRP A 94 -14.45 -0.82 -6.90
C TRP A 94 -14.20 -2.27 -6.49
N ASN A 95 -12.95 -2.58 -6.12
CA ASN A 95 -12.58 -3.80 -5.43
C ASN A 95 -12.76 -3.62 -3.92
N ARG A 96 -13.39 -4.60 -3.27
CA ARG A 96 -13.63 -4.60 -1.81
C ARG A 96 -12.65 -5.56 -1.12
N TYR A 97 -11.94 -5.04 -0.12
CA TYR A 97 -10.99 -5.79 0.70
C TYR A 97 -11.48 -5.81 2.14
N ASN A 98 -12.12 -6.91 2.52
CA ASN A 98 -12.77 -7.06 3.82
C ASN A 98 -11.77 -7.13 4.97
N GLY A 99 -12.08 -6.45 6.06
CA GLY A 99 -11.40 -6.53 7.34
C GLY A 99 -11.87 -7.73 8.17
N LYS A 100 -11.65 -7.61 9.48
CA LYS A 100 -12.16 -8.55 10.46
C LYS A 100 -12.77 -7.77 11.62
N GLN A 101 -14.00 -8.12 11.97
CA GLN A 101 -14.72 -7.49 13.06
C GLN A 101 -13.93 -7.53 14.37
N LYS A 102 -14.01 -6.45 15.16
CA LYS A 102 -13.33 -6.25 16.45
C LYS A 102 -11.80 -6.32 16.39
N LYS A 103 -11.20 -6.32 15.19
CA LYS A 103 -9.75 -6.50 15.02
C LYS A 103 -9.17 -5.42 14.13
N THR A 104 -7.88 -5.16 14.35
CA THR A 104 -7.03 -4.47 13.38
C THR A 104 -6.36 -5.52 12.53
N VAL A 105 -6.49 -5.43 11.21
CA VAL A 105 -5.86 -6.34 10.27
C VAL A 105 -4.98 -5.56 9.30
N HIS A 106 -3.75 -6.04 9.15
CA HIS A 106 -2.85 -5.51 8.14
C HIS A 106 -3.32 -5.95 6.75
N LYS A 107 -3.24 -5.04 5.79
CA LYS A 107 -3.61 -5.23 4.39
C LYS A 107 -2.41 -4.84 3.54
N ASP A 108 -2.06 -5.68 2.58
CA ASP A 108 -1.02 -5.45 1.58
C ASP A 108 -1.53 -6.06 0.27
N TYR A 109 -1.86 -5.20 -0.69
CA TYR A 109 -2.54 -5.60 -1.92
C TYR A 109 -2.07 -4.79 -3.12
N TYR A 110 -2.20 -5.43 -4.29
CA TYR A 110 -1.99 -4.85 -5.60
C TYR A 110 -3.34 -4.71 -6.27
N THR A 111 -3.70 -3.49 -6.66
CA THR A 111 -4.89 -3.21 -7.47
C THR A 111 -4.40 -2.72 -8.83
N TYR A 112 -4.76 -3.43 -9.89
CA TYR A 112 -4.30 -3.13 -11.24
C TYR A 112 -5.42 -3.30 -12.26
N ASP A 113 -5.26 -2.60 -13.36
CA ASP A 113 -6.01 -2.80 -14.58
C ASP A 113 -5.38 -3.97 -15.34
N GLY A 114 -6.15 -5.03 -15.61
CA GLY A 114 -5.65 -6.23 -16.29
C GLY A 114 -5.46 -6.06 -17.80
N ALA A 115 -6.06 -5.03 -18.39
CA ALA A 115 -5.95 -4.68 -19.80
C ALA A 115 -4.92 -3.56 -20.06
N ALA A 116 -4.64 -2.71 -19.07
CA ALA A 116 -3.63 -1.66 -19.20
C ALA A 116 -2.22 -2.15 -18.88
N ARG A 117 -1.24 -1.53 -19.55
CA ARG A 117 0.18 -1.79 -19.32
C ARG A 117 0.69 -1.20 -18.00
N TYR A 118 -0.02 -0.21 -17.46
CA TYR A 118 0.27 0.44 -16.18
C TYR A 118 -0.98 1.10 -15.62
N THR A 119 -1.04 1.21 -14.29
CA THR A 119 -2.05 2.02 -13.57
C THR A 119 -1.52 3.44 -13.35
N SER A 120 -2.37 4.42 -13.61
CA SER A 120 -2.12 5.86 -13.60
C SER A 120 -2.95 6.57 -12.55
N ASP A 121 -4.18 6.11 -12.32
CA ASP A 121 -5.14 6.72 -11.40
C ASP A 121 -5.71 5.66 -10.45
N ALA A 122 -5.63 5.94 -9.15
CA ALA A 122 -6.18 5.05 -8.15
C ALA A 122 -7.02 5.82 -7.14
N TRP A 123 -8.11 5.20 -6.69
CA TRP A 123 -8.95 5.75 -5.64
C TRP A 123 -9.08 4.76 -4.50
N ILE A 124 -8.97 5.25 -3.26
CA ILE A 124 -9.12 4.46 -2.05
C ILE A 124 -10.09 5.11 -1.06
N ARG A 125 -10.86 4.29 -0.36
CA ARG A 125 -11.70 4.70 0.79
C ARG A 125 -11.85 3.56 1.78
N ALA A 126 -12.03 3.88 3.05
CA ALA A 126 -12.35 2.90 4.08
C ALA A 126 -13.84 3.02 4.46
N CYS A 127 -14.54 1.89 4.54
CA CYS A 127 -15.98 1.86 4.77
C CYS A 127 -16.36 0.85 5.85
N ARG A 128 -17.46 1.13 6.54
CA ARG A 128 -18.15 0.22 7.42
C ARG A 128 -19.42 -0.28 6.74
N ASP A 129 -19.61 -1.59 6.75
CA ASP A 129 -20.79 -2.27 6.27
C ASP A 129 -21.92 -2.10 7.30
N ARG A 130 -22.96 -1.33 7.01
CA ARG A 130 -24.07 -1.10 7.96
C ARG A 130 -25.23 -2.08 7.77
N GLY A 131 -25.01 -3.16 7.02
CA GLY A 131 -26.03 -4.13 6.66
C GLY A 131 -27.02 -3.59 5.63
N SER A 132 -27.89 -4.47 5.14
CA SER A 132 -28.75 -4.20 3.97
C SER A 132 -29.75 -3.05 4.14
N PHE A 133 -30.04 -2.63 5.37
CA PHE A 133 -31.04 -1.61 5.66
C PHE A 133 -30.48 -0.18 5.68
N HIS A 134 -29.15 0.00 5.67
CA HIS A 134 -28.53 1.31 5.75
C HIS A 134 -27.36 1.42 4.77
N PRO A 135 -27.21 2.56 4.07
CA PRO A 135 -26.04 2.77 3.23
C PRO A 135 -24.76 2.71 4.06
N ASP A 136 -23.76 2.04 3.50
CA ASP A 136 -22.43 1.92 4.09
C ASP A 136 -21.82 3.30 4.33
N ASN A 137 -21.20 3.46 5.50
CA ASN A 137 -20.54 4.71 5.82
C ASN A 137 -19.06 4.64 5.42
N CYS A 138 -18.67 5.47 4.47
CA CYS A 138 -17.32 5.53 3.95
C CYS A 138 -16.59 6.81 4.33
N SER A 139 -15.27 6.73 4.45
CA SER A 139 -14.39 7.89 4.49
C SER A 139 -14.47 8.69 3.19
N VAL A 140 -13.96 9.92 3.21
CA VAL A 140 -13.67 10.67 1.98
C VAL A 140 -12.79 9.81 1.07
N THR A 141 -13.14 9.76 -0.21
CA THR A 141 -12.34 9.09 -1.23
C THR A 141 -11.06 9.87 -1.48
N LYS A 142 -9.91 9.19 -1.41
CA LYS A 142 -8.63 9.74 -1.85
C LYS A 142 -8.31 9.25 -3.25
N HIS A 143 -7.91 10.19 -4.09
CA HIS A 143 -7.45 9.94 -5.45
C HIS A 143 -5.94 10.16 -5.49
N TYR A 144 -5.24 9.24 -6.14
CA TYR A 144 -3.81 9.30 -6.38
C TYR A 144 -3.55 9.16 -7.86
N LYS A 145 -2.55 9.90 -8.32
CA LYS A 145 -2.01 9.82 -9.65
C LYS A 145 -0.54 9.40 -9.58
N ARG A 146 -0.10 8.61 -10.55
CA ARG A 146 1.31 8.23 -10.71
C ARG A 146 2.21 9.45 -10.87
#